data_AF-A0A659URF1-F1
#
_entry.id   AF-A0A659URF1-F1
#
_cell.length_a   1.000
_cell.length_b   1.000
_cell.length_c   1.000
_cell.angle_alpha   90.00
_cell.angle_beta   90.00
_cell.angle_gamma   90.00
#
_symmetry.space_group_name_H-M   'P 1'
#
loop_
_entity.id
_entity.type
_entity.pdbx_description
1 polymer ?
#
loop_
_entity_poly.entity_id
_entity_poly.type
_entity_poly.pdbx_seq_one_letter_code
_entity_poly.pdbx_strand_id
1 'polypeptide(L)'
;QFNPVGTAKFTTSCDIATSFLTKNSVPYDVVSTAAPGTAASVKIGTETVPSYDAVAAGDQAKAKDAVFVKAVNMSLRDSGYPLKRAAIKVADQKLDAFIAANPELKLDAAAIRGGEKAAVPTDQAVKDKLLTADEAAGAPEVT
;
A
#
# COMPACT_ATOMS: atom_id res chain seq x y z
N GLN A 1 -18.83 -9.41 -1.12
CA GLN A 1 -19.37 -10.78 -0.90
C GLN A 1 -19.59 -10.99 0.60
N PHE A 2 -20.70 -11.62 1.03
CA PHE A 2 -21.04 -11.84 2.45
C PHE A 2 -20.47 -13.19 2.94
N ASN A 3 -19.75 -13.21 4.07
CA ASN A 3 -19.18 -14.43 4.68
C ASN A 3 -19.67 -14.58 6.12
N PRO A 4 -20.87 -15.15 6.34
CA PRO A 4 -21.52 -15.20 7.66
C PRO A 4 -20.82 -16.10 8.68
N VAL A 5 -19.95 -17.02 8.23
CA VAL A 5 -19.33 -18.05 9.07
C VAL A 5 -17.79 -18.01 9.06
N GLY A 6 -17.20 -17.05 8.35
CA GLY A 6 -15.75 -16.80 8.34
C GLY A 6 -14.89 -17.86 7.62
N THR A 7 -15.47 -18.92 7.06
CA THR A 7 -14.72 -20.03 6.45
C THR A 7 -14.39 -19.83 4.97
N ALA A 8 -15.09 -18.93 4.28
CA ALA A 8 -14.81 -18.66 2.88
C ALA A 8 -13.50 -17.86 2.74
N LYS A 9 -12.49 -18.48 2.12
CA LYS A 9 -11.28 -17.80 1.65
C LYS A 9 -11.55 -17.29 0.25
N PHE A 10 -11.66 -15.99 0.12
CA PHE A 10 -11.86 -15.39 -1.17
C PHE A 10 -10.52 -14.92 -1.74
N THR A 11 -9.88 -15.84 -2.44
CA THR A 11 -8.50 -15.71 -2.93
C THR A 11 -8.44 -15.47 -4.44
N THR A 12 -9.58 -15.36 -5.10
CA THR A 12 -9.66 -15.10 -6.53
C THR A 12 -9.46 -13.61 -6.81
N SER A 13 -8.96 -13.29 -8.00
CA SER A 13 -8.69 -11.90 -8.40
C SER A 13 -9.89 -10.95 -8.25
N CYS A 14 -11.10 -11.39 -8.60
CA CYS A 14 -12.30 -10.55 -8.46
C CYS A 14 -12.65 -10.30 -6.98
N ASP A 15 -12.52 -11.31 -6.11
CA ASP A 15 -12.77 -11.06 -4.70
C ASP A 15 -11.71 -10.14 -4.09
N ILE A 16 -10.43 -10.38 -4.34
CA ILE A 16 -9.36 -9.54 -3.77
C ILE A 16 -9.56 -8.07 -4.15
N ALA A 17 -9.91 -7.81 -5.41
CA ALA A 17 -10.25 -6.47 -5.88
C ALA A 17 -11.48 -5.88 -5.16
N THR A 18 -12.60 -6.61 -5.13
CA THR A 18 -13.85 -6.10 -4.53
C THR A 18 -13.76 -5.97 -3.02
N SER A 19 -13.11 -6.91 -2.33
CA SER A 19 -12.79 -6.86 -0.90
C SER A 19 -11.92 -5.66 -0.57
N PHE A 20 -10.89 -5.37 -1.36
CA PHE A 20 -10.05 -4.19 -1.17
C PHE A 20 -10.86 -2.89 -1.32
N LEU A 21 -11.62 -2.75 -2.40
CA LEU A 21 -12.43 -1.54 -2.66
C LEU A 21 -13.49 -1.33 -1.57
N THR A 22 -14.17 -2.40 -1.17
CA THR A 22 -15.18 -2.38 -0.10
C THR A 22 -14.57 -1.97 1.24
N LYS A 23 -13.41 -2.54 1.61
CA LYS A 23 -12.70 -2.19 2.86
C LYS A 23 -12.26 -0.73 2.92
N ASN A 24 -11.93 -0.15 1.76
CA ASN A 24 -11.55 1.27 1.65
C ASN A 24 -12.76 2.19 1.37
N SER A 25 -13.98 1.64 1.42
CA SER A 25 -15.23 2.35 1.13
C SER A 25 -15.22 3.08 -0.21
N VAL A 26 -14.52 2.52 -1.19
CA VAL A 26 -14.45 3.05 -2.55
C VAL A 26 -15.69 2.54 -3.30
N PRO A 27 -16.55 3.42 -3.83
CA PRO A 27 -17.66 3.01 -4.69
C PRO A 27 -17.12 2.37 -5.97
N TYR A 28 -17.70 1.24 -6.39
CA TYR A 28 -17.31 0.55 -7.61
C TYR A 28 -18.51 -0.11 -8.28
N ASP A 29 -18.41 -0.25 -9.60
CA ASP A 29 -19.31 -1.08 -10.40
C ASP A 29 -18.57 -2.33 -10.86
N VAL A 30 -19.26 -3.48 -10.81
CA VAL A 30 -18.72 -4.73 -11.33
C VAL A 30 -19.08 -4.83 -12.81
N VAL A 31 -18.07 -4.71 -13.67
CA VAL A 31 -18.23 -4.84 -15.12
C VAL A 31 -17.82 -6.25 -15.55
N SER A 32 -18.81 -7.11 -15.76
CA SER A 32 -18.63 -8.54 -16.07
C SER A 32 -18.38 -8.82 -17.55
N THR A 33 -17.72 -7.92 -18.27
CA THR A 33 -17.50 -8.04 -19.74
C THR A 33 -16.27 -8.88 -20.12
N ALA A 34 -15.46 -9.29 -19.15
CA ALA A 34 -14.27 -10.10 -19.41
C ALA A 34 -14.63 -11.58 -19.60
N ALA A 35 -13.92 -12.27 -20.49
CA ALA A 35 -14.11 -13.70 -20.72
C ALA A 35 -13.85 -14.50 -19.43
N PRO A 36 -14.61 -15.59 -19.18
CA PRO A 36 -14.35 -16.50 -18.06
C PRO A 36 -12.88 -16.94 -18.04
N GLY A 37 -12.22 -16.83 -16.88
CA GLY A 37 -10.79 -17.14 -16.73
C GLY A 37 -9.84 -15.96 -16.91
N THR A 38 -10.34 -14.77 -17.26
CA THR A 38 -9.52 -13.54 -17.28
C THR A 38 -9.31 -13.02 -15.86
N ALA A 39 -8.07 -12.66 -15.50
CA ALA A 39 -7.80 -12.01 -14.22
C ALA A 39 -8.56 -10.68 -14.11
N ALA A 40 -9.20 -10.45 -12.96
CA ALA A 40 -9.93 -9.20 -12.73
C ALA A 40 -8.98 -8.00 -12.77
N SER A 41 -9.47 -6.86 -13.24
CA SER A 41 -8.75 -5.59 -13.20
C SER A 41 -9.65 -4.50 -12.64
N VAL A 42 -9.05 -3.54 -11.96
CA VAL A 42 -9.73 -2.36 -11.43
C VAL A 42 -9.37 -1.18 -12.32
N LYS A 43 -10.38 -0.58 -12.97
CA LYS A 43 -10.19 0.62 -13.79
C LYS A 43 -10.55 1.85 -12.97
N ILE A 44 -9.62 2.81 -12.89
CA ILE A 44 -9.77 4.04 -12.11
C ILE A 44 -9.38 5.19 -13.06
N GLY A 45 -10.37 5.92 -13.56
CA GLY A 45 -10.16 6.90 -14.61
C GLY A 45 -9.51 6.27 -15.86
N THR A 46 -8.27 6.67 -16.15
CA THR A 46 -7.46 6.15 -17.25
C THR A 46 -6.56 4.98 -16.86
N GLU A 47 -6.34 4.75 -15.56
CA GLU A 47 -5.48 3.67 -15.08
C GLU A 47 -6.24 2.35 -14.97
N THR A 48 -5.55 1.26 -15.26
CA THR A 48 -6.07 -0.10 -15.11
C THR A 48 -5.08 -0.90 -14.29
N VAL A 49 -5.50 -1.32 -13.10
CA VAL A 49 -4.69 -2.08 -12.16
C VAL A 49 -5.11 -3.54 -12.21
N PRO A 50 -4.26 -4.47 -12.67
CA PRO A 50 -4.58 -5.89 -12.65
C PRO A 50 -4.61 -6.40 -11.22
N SER A 51 -5.66 -7.13 -10.86
CA SER A 51 -5.70 -7.91 -9.63
C SER A 51 -5.00 -9.26 -9.85
N TYR A 52 -4.90 -10.06 -8.80
CA TYR A 52 -4.15 -11.31 -8.79
C TYR A 52 -4.94 -12.42 -8.12
N ASP A 53 -4.67 -13.67 -8.49
CA ASP A 53 -5.19 -14.82 -7.77
C ASP A 53 -4.17 -15.24 -6.71
N ALA A 54 -4.56 -15.19 -5.43
CA ALA A 54 -3.66 -15.52 -4.33
C ALA A 54 -3.33 -17.02 -4.25
N VAL A 55 -4.19 -17.90 -4.78
CA VAL A 55 -3.92 -19.34 -4.83
C VAL A 55 -2.86 -19.61 -5.90
N ALA A 56 -3.04 -19.06 -7.10
CA ALA A 56 -2.09 -19.21 -8.19
C ALA A 56 -0.75 -18.50 -7.91
N ALA A 57 -0.77 -17.42 -7.13
CA ALA A 57 0.44 -16.71 -6.73
C ALA A 57 1.29 -17.46 -5.68
N GLY A 58 0.70 -18.37 -4.89
CA GLY A 58 1.41 -19.11 -3.85
C GLY A 58 2.21 -18.19 -2.93
N ASP A 59 3.51 -18.44 -2.80
CA ASP A 59 4.41 -17.64 -1.95
C ASP A 59 4.55 -16.18 -2.41
N GLN A 60 4.23 -15.88 -3.68
CA GLN A 60 4.25 -14.52 -4.23
C GLN A 60 2.99 -13.72 -3.88
N ALA A 61 1.97 -14.33 -3.26
CA ALA A 61 0.69 -13.67 -2.99
C ALA A 61 0.86 -12.38 -2.17
N LYS A 62 1.76 -12.38 -1.17
CA LYS A 62 2.03 -11.18 -0.35
C LYS A 62 2.72 -10.07 -1.14
N ALA A 63 3.63 -10.42 -2.04
CA ALA A 63 4.29 -9.44 -2.90
C ALA A 63 3.30 -8.84 -3.91
N LYS A 64 2.44 -9.67 -4.50
CA LYS A 64 1.37 -9.25 -5.42
C LYS A 64 0.33 -8.38 -4.72
N ASP A 65 -0.03 -8.70 -3.47
CA ASP A 65 -0.90 -7.88 -2.64
C ASP A 65 -0.32 -6.48 -2.44
N ALA A 66 0.94 -6.40 -2.01
CA ALA A 66 1.62 -5.12 -1.79
C ALA A 66 1.66 -4.26 -3.07
N VAL A 67 1.95 -4.87 -4.22
CA VAL A 67 1.94 -4.19 -5.52
C VAL A 67 0.53 -3.73 -5.90
N PHE A 68 -0.48 -4.60 -5.76
CA PHE A 68 -1.88 -4.27 -6.08
C PHE A 68 -2.41 -3.12 -5.21
N VAL A 69 -2.24 -3.23 -3.89
CA VAL A 69 -2.66 -2.21 -2.92
C VAL A 69 -1.98 -0.87 -3.23
N LYS A 70 -0.67 -0.88 -3.51
CA LYS A 70 0.06 0.34 -3.86
C LYS A 70 -0.53 0.98 -5.12
N ALA A 71 -0.66 0.21 -6.20
CA ALA A 71 -1.16 0.70 -7.48
C ALA A 71 -2.57 1.29 -7.36
N VAL A 72 -3.54 0.56 -6.78
CA VAL A 72 -4.92 1.07 -6.63
C VAL A 72 -4.96 2.38 -5.85
N ASN A 73 -4.21 2.48 -4.75
CA ASN A 73 -4.20 3.69 -3.95
C ASN A 73 -3.57 4.89 -4.65
N MET A 74 -2.55 4.65 -5.48
CA MET A 74 -1.97 5.71 -6.30
C MET A 74 -2.95 6.18 -7.35
N SER A 75 -3.57 5.26 -8.10
CA SER A 75 -4.59 5.60 -9.08
C SER A 75 -5.76 6.37 -8.47
N LEU A 76 -6.21 5.99 -7.27
CA LEU A 76 -7.25 6.70 -6.53
C LEU A 76 -6.81 8.12 -6.14
N ARG A 77 -5.59 8.28 -5.62
CA ARG A 77 -5.02 9.58 -5.27
C ARG A 77 -4.92 10.48 -6.50
N ASP A 78 -4.37 9.96 -7.58
CA ASP A 78 -4.12 10.71 -8.82
C ASP A 78 -5.44 11.07 -9.52
N SER A 79 -6.49 10.27 -9.32
CA SER A 79 -7.86 10.58 -9.75
C SER A 79 -8.62 11.54 -8.83
N GLY A 80 -7.97 12.06 -7.78
CA GLY A 80 -8.55 13.05 -6.86
C GLY A 80 -9.50 12.44 -5.80
N TYR A 81 -9.50 11.13 -5.61
CA TYR A 81 -10.30 10.49 -4.56
C TYR A 81 -9.79 10.93 -3.18
N PRO A 82 -10.66 11.36 -2.25
CA PRO A 82 -10.26 11.87 -0.94
C PRO A 82 -9.78 10.74 -0.01
N LEU A 83 -8.56 10.28 -0.25
CA LEU A 83 -7.88 9.31 0.60
C LEU A 83 -7.40 9.98 1.88
N LYS A 84 -8.14 9.81 2.98
CA LYS A 84 -7.64 10.15 4.33
C LYS A 84 -6.59 9.10 4.74
N ARG A 85 -5.33 9.34 4.40
CA ARG A 85 -4.20 8.56 4.92
C ARG A 85 -3.61 9.25 6.14
N ALA A 86 -3.27 8.45 7.15
CA ALA A 86 -2.39 8.92 8.21
C ALA A 86 -1.03 9.33 7.62
N ALA A 87 -0.36 10.29 8.25
CA ALA A 87 1.01 10.63 7.91
C ALA A 87 1.90 9.38 8.02
N ILE A 88 2.68 9.11 6.98
CA ILE A 88 3.68 8.04 7.00
C ILE A 88 4.93 8.59 7.66
N LYS A 89 5.39 7.93 8.73
CA LYS A 89 6.67 8.24 9.36
C LYS A 89 7.74 7.37 8.72
N VAL A 90 8.79 8.01 8.22
CA VAL A 90 9.99 7.34 7.70
C VAL A 90 11.15 8.01 8.40
N ALA A 91 12.00 7.23 9.04
CA ALA A 91 13.19 7.77 9.64
C ALA A 91 14.12 8.36 8.56
N ASP A 92 14.77 9.48 8.86
CA ASP A 92 15.61 10.20 7.90
C ASP A 92 16.71 9.32 7.29
N GLN A 93 17.29 8.43 8.10
CA GLN A 93 18.30 7.45 7.67
C GLN A 93 17.78 6.47 6.61
N LYS A 94 16.46 6.27 6.54
CA LYS A 94 15.78 5.39 5.59
C LYS A 94 15.12 6.15 4.45
N LEU A 95 15.11 7.48 4.49
CA LEU A 95 14.36 8.31 3.56
C LEU A 95 14.85 8.13 2.12
N ASP A 96 16.15 8.21 1.85
CA ASP A 96 16.65 8.09 0.46
C ASP A 96 16.41 6.70 -0.12
N ALA A 97 16.60 5.64 0.69
CA ALA A 97 16.30 4.27 0.29
C ALA A 97 14.80 4.07 0.01
N PHE A 98 13.95 4.70 0.83
CA PHE A 98 12.51 4.69 0.61
C PHE A 98 12.13 5.41 -0.68
N ILE A 99 12.72 6.57 -0.97
CA ILE A 99 12.47 7.32 -2.21
C ILE A 99 12.94 6.52 -3.43
N ALA A 100 14.14 5.91 -3.36
CA ALA A 100 14.69 5.07 -4.43
C ALA A 100 13.83 3.83 -4.72
N ALA A 101 13.24 3.23 -3.68
CA ALA A 101 12.33 2.08 -3.82
C ALA A 101 10.91 2.48 -4.29
N ASN A 102 10.58 3.77 -4.29
CA ASN A 102 9.25 4.28 -4.63
C ASN A 102 9.35 5.53 -5.54
N PRO A 103 10.00 5.43 -6.72
CA PRO A 103 10.19 6.57 -7.61
C PRO A 103 8.87 7.20 -8.07
N GLU A 104 7.80 6.41 -8.14
CA GLU A 104 6.48 6.89 -8.55
C GLU A 104 5.83 7.85 -7.55
N LEU A 105 6.29 7.92 -6.30
CA LEU A 105 5.78 8.86 -5.31
C LEU A 105 6.28 10.30 -5.53
N LYS A 106 7.28 10.49 -6.40
CA LYS A 106 7.88 11.80 -6.74
C LYS A 106 8.22 12.63 -5.49
N LEU A 107 8.79 11.98 -4.48
CA LEU A 107 9.15 12.59 -3.21
C LEU A 107 10.47 13.35 -3.36
N ASP A 108 10.50 14.60 -2.87
CA ASP A 108 11.71 15.40 -2.77
C ASP A 108 12.29 15.26 -1.37
N ALA A 109 13.46 14.61 -1.28
CA ALA A 109 14.13 14.35 0.00
C ALA A 109 14.52 15.64 0.72
N ALA A 110 14.95 16.68 0.00
CA ALA A 110 15.35 17.96 0.58
C ALA A 110 14.15 18.73 1.12
N ALA A 111 13.02 18.71 0.40
CA ALA A 111 11.77 19.31 0.86
C ALA A 111 11.21 18.60 2.10
N ILE A 112 11.26 17.27 2.15
CA ILE A 112 10.83 16.49 3.32
C ILE A 112 11.73 16.79 4.53
N ARG A 113 13.05 16.84 4.31
CA ARG A 113 14.03 17.21 5.36
C ARG A 113 13.96 18.67 5.78
N GLY A 114 13.42 19.56 4.95
CA GLY A 114 13.17 20.96 5.29
C GLY A 114 11.81 21.20 5.97
N GLY A 115 10.92 20.19 5.95
CA GLY A 115 9.59 20.25 6.55
C GLY A 115 9.56 19.90 8.04
N GLU A 116 8.36 19.65 8.57
CA GLU A 116 8.15 19.29 9.97
C GLU A 116 8.72 17.90 10.29
N LYS A 117 9.66 17.85 11.23
CA LYS A 117 10.26 16.61 11.75
C LYS A 117 9.76 16.33 13.15
N ALA A 118 9.43 15.07 13.42
CA ALA A 118 9.13 14.62 14.77
C ALA A 118 10.35 13.84 15.29
N ALA A 119 10.96 14.32 16.38
CA ALA A 119 11.94 13.51 17.11
C ALA A 119 11.19 12.38 17.83
N VAL A 120 11.65 11.15 17.61
CA VAL A 120 11.11 9.93 18.24
C VAL A 120 12.23 9.28 19.04
N PRO A 121 12.01 8.95 20.33
CA PRO A 121 12.99 8.20 21.12
C PRO A 121 13.36 6.90 20.43
N THR A 122 14.65 6.54 20.44
CA THR A 122 15.15 5.36 19.72
C THR A 122 14.44 4.07 20.14
N ASP A 123 14.16 3.91 21.44
CA ASP A 123 13.38 2.76 21.94
C ASP A 123 11.98 2.68 21.31
N GLN A 124 11.36 3.84 21.07
CA GLN A 124 10.04 3.92 20.44
C GLN A 124 10.14 3.69 18.94
N ALA A 125 11.16 4.23 18.27
CA ALA A 125 11.40 3.99 16.84
C ALA A 125 11.69 2.52 16.54
N VAL A 126 12.39 1.82 17.43
CA VAL A 126 12.62 0.36 17.33
C VAL A 126 11.32 -0.41 17.56
N LYS A 127 10.51 -0.04 18.56
CA LYS A 127 9.18 -0.65 18.79
C LYS A 127 8.23 -0.47 17.61
N ASP A 128 8.24 0.73 17.01
CA ASP A 128 7.42 1.08 15.86
C ASP A 128 8.00 0.55 14.53
N LYS A 129 9.15 -0.12 14.58
CA LYS A 129 9.85 -0.70 13.42
C LYS A 129 10.19 0.34 12.35
N LEU A 130 10.45 1.58 12.76
CA LEU A 130 10.91 2.65 11.87
C LEU A 130 12.39 2.49 11.52
N LEU A 131 13.18 1.97 12.48
CA LEU A 131 14.61 1.69 12.40
C LEU A 131 14.98 0.54 13.35
N THR A 132 16.10 -0.13 13.10
CA THR A 132 16.71 -1.03 14.08
C THR A 132 17.65 -0.30 15.03
N ALA A 133 17.98 -0.92 16.18
CA ALA A 133 18.88 -0.32 17.17
C ALA A 133 20.29 -0.07 16.62
N ASP A 134 20.77 -0.95 15.73
CA ASP A 134 22.07 -0.82 15.07
C ASP A 134 22.09 0.40 14.13
N GLU A 135 21.01 0.58 13.38
CA GLU A 135 20.87 1.69 12.44
C GLU A 135 20.72 3.05 13.13
N ALA A 136 20.19 3.09 14.35
CA ALA A 136 20.11 4.32 15.15
C ALA A 136 21.48 4.86 15.62
N ALA A 137 22.58 4.10 15.40
CA ALA A 137 23.96 4.51 15.69
C ALA A 137 24.20 5.03 17.12
N GLY A 138 23.40 4.56 18.09
CA GLY A 138 23.47 4.99 19.49
C GLY A 138 22.88 6.37 19.79
N ALA A 139 22.18 7.00 18.84
CA ALA A 139 21.46 8.23 19.10
C ALA A 139 20.30 7.99 20.09
N PRO A 140 20.04 8.90 21.05
CA PRO A 140 18.91 8.77 21.97
C PRO A 140 17.56 9.01 21.28
N GLU A 141 17.56 9.74 20.17
CA GLU A 141 16.39 10.09 19.37
C GLU A 141 16.71 10.01 17.88
N VAL A 142 15.69 9.71 17.07
CA VAL A 142 15.75 9.69 15.61
C VAL A 142 14.66 10.59 15.03
N THR A 143 14.94 11.22 13.90
CA THR A 143 14.00 12.09 13.17
C THR A 143 13.47 11.43 11.91
#